data_AF-A0A5A7UJ30-F1
#
_entry.id   AF-A0A5A7UJ30-F1
#
_cell.length_a   1.000
_cell.length_b   1.000
_cell.length_c   1.000
_cell.angle_alpha   90.00
_cell.angle_beta   90.00
_cell.angle_gamma   90.00
#
_symmetry.space_group_name_H-M   'P 1'
#
loop_
_entity.id
_entity.type
_entity.pdbx_description
1 polymer ?
#
loop_
_entity_poly.entity_id
_entity_poly.type
_entity_poly.pdbx_seq_one_letter_code
_entity_poly.pdbx_strand_id
1 'polypeptide(L)'
;MKLLKRRKFDDRGYEDALIGFGPENTHFLLEMRQRDESNNVFIGTEFGYFGISTQDVYESVEQARRNGAVVIQEPEKVNQTISGMVEDENGYKFKFIQCISAPIDPLSQIMLRVQDLNISTNFYSKALGMKLFESQNNSQAQLRWGMMGYGRNESETTVLKLETRNNISRDDGGDGYSMLYISTDNVKKSNEAAKLVIKELGGNIIMEPVLVPTINVKMTGFSDPDSWRMSENVDK
;
A
#
# COMPACT_ATOMS: atom_id res chain seq x y z
N MET A 1 15.31 3.96 4.47
CA MET A 1 14.64 2.94 5.32
C MET A 1 15.70 2.13 6.06
N LYS A 2 15.35 1.51 7.20
CA LYS A 2 16.21 0.60 7.98
C LYS A 2 15.60 -0.79 8.01
N LEU A 3 16.45 -1.82 8.01
CA LEU A 3 16.05 -3.19 8.32
C LEU A 3 15.74 -3.29 9.81
N LEU A 4 14.52 -3.72 10.14
CA LEU A 4 14.06 -3.89 11.52
C LEU A 4 14.13 -5.34 11.97
N LYS A 5 13.78 -6.25 11.05
CA LYS A 5 13.68 -7.67 11.35
C LYS A 5 13.85 -8.48 10.08
N ARG A 6 14.49 -9.63 10.21
CA ARG A 6 14.64 -10.64 9.16
C ARG A 6 14.23 -11.99 9.72
N ARG A 7 13.54 -12.81 8.93
CA ARG A 7 13.09 -14.13 9.35
C ARG A 7 13.12 -15.11 8.19
N LYS A 8 13.92 -16.16 8.33
CA LYS A 8 13.99 -17.26 7.37
C LYS A 8 12.98 -18.36 7.73
N PHE A 9 12.34 -18.91 6.71
CA PHE A 9 11.40 -20.02 6.82
C PHE A 9 11.85 -21.16 5.89
N ASP A 10 12.84 -21.93 6.34
CA ASP A 10 13.41 -23.04 5.55
C ASP A 10 12.36 -24.08 5.15
N ASP A 11 11.34 -24.30 6.00
CA ASP A 11 10.22 -25.21 5.75
C ASP A 11 9.27 -24.72 4.63
N ARG A 12 9.33 -23.43 4.28
CA ARG A 12 8.45 -22.79 3.29
C ARG A 12 9.20 -22.22 2.08
N GLY A 13 10.52 -22.29 2.07
CA GLY A 13 11.35 -21.85 0.96
C GLY A 13 11.35 -20.33 0.73
N TYR A 14 11.31 -19.53 1.80
CA TYR A 14 11.45 -18.08 1.70
C TYR A 14 12.03 -17.42 2.95
N GLU A 15 12.47 -16.17 2.79
CA GLU A 15 12.88 -15.27 3.87
C GLU A 15 12.11 -13.94 3.76
N ASP A 16 11.69 -13.41 4.91
CA ASP A 16 11.06 -12.09 5.01
C ASP A 16 12.00 -11.07 5.64
N ALA A 17 11.90 -9.82 5.18
CA ALA A 17 12.56 -8.65 5.74
C ALA A 17 11.55 -7.53 5.99
N LEU A 18 11.41 -7.10 7.24
CA LEU A 18 10.63 -5.92 7.62
C LEU A 18 11.54 -4.69 7.58
N ILE A 19 11.16 -3.70 6.76
CA ILE A 19 11.88 -2.44 6.61
C ILE A 19 10.94 -1.25 6.80
N GLY A 20 11.46 -0.14 7.31
CA GLY A 20 10.69 1.09 7.48
C GLY A 20 11.51 2.26 8.00
N PHE A 21 10.84 3.31 8.47
CA PHE A 21 11.48 4.51 9.02
C PHE A 21 11.49 4.56 10.56
N GLY A 22 10.71 3.71 11.22
CA GLY A 22 10.66 3.57 12.67
C GLY A 22 10.12 2.20 13.10
N PRO A 23 9.81 1.99 14.40
CA PRO A 23 9.42 0.69 14.92
C PRO A 23 7.99 0.28 14.53
N GLU A 24 7.76 -1.03 14.43
CA GLU A 24 6.51 -1.70 13.97
C GLU A 24 5.24 -1.21 14.69
N ASN A 25 5.32 -0.86 15.97
CA ASN A 25 4.16 -0.43 16.76
C ASN A 25 3.74 1.03 16.51
N THR A 26 4.47 1.78 15.69
CA THR A 26 4.20 3.22 15.45
C THR A 26 4.37 3.65 14.00
N HIS A 27 4.94 2.80 13.14
CA HIS A 27 5.24 3.12 11.76
C HIS A 27 4.68 2.04 10.84
N PHE A 28 4.24 2.47 9.67
CA PHE A 28 3.95 1.62 8.54
C PHE A 28 5.25 1.03 7.97
N LEU A 29 5.24 -0.28 7.71
CA LEU A 29 6.41 -1.04 7.29
C LEU A 29 6.16 -1.72 5.95
N LEU A 30 7.26 -1.99 5.23
CA LEU A 30 7.25 -2.90 4.11
C LEU A 30 7.78 -4.26 4.57
N GLU A 31 7.00 -5.31 4.34
CA GLU A 31 7.44 -6.69 4.45
C GLU A 31 7.84 -7.18 3.06
N MET A 32 9.14 -7.35 2.85
CA MET A 32 9.70 -7.90 1.62
C MET A 32 9.87 -9.40 1.77
N ARG A 33 9.44 -10.17 0.77
CA ARG A 33 9.61 -11.63 0.73
C ARG A 33 10.53 -12.04 -0.41
N GLN A 34 11.59 -12.75 -0.08
CA GLN A 34 12.47 -13.40 -1.03
C GLN A 34 12.20 -14.91 -1.02
N ARG A 35 11.74 -15.46 -2.15
CA ARG A 35 11.59 -16.92 -2.34
C ARG A 35 12.94 -17.53 -2.73
N ASP A 36 13.19 -18.76 -2.30
CA ASP A 36 14.44 -19.48 -2.58
C ASP A 36 14.61 -19.75 -4.09
N GLU A 37 13.50 -20.09 -4.76
CA GLU A 37 13.44 -20.17 -6.22
C GLU A 37 13.26 -18.74 -6.78
N SER A 38 14.34 -18.17 -7.32
CA SER A 38 14.30 -16.83 -7.91
C SER A 38 13.59 -16.85 -9.27
N ASN A 39 12.35 -16.37 -9.30
CA ASN A 39 11.69 -15.94 -10.53
C ASN A 39 11.62 -14.42 -10.55
N ASN A 40 11.76 -13.82 -11.73
CA ASN A 40 11.50 -12.39 -11.91
C ASN A 40 10.08 -12.09 -11.44
N VAL A 41 9.94 -11.12 -10.54
CA VAL A 41 8.64 -10.65 -10.08
C VAL A 41 7.99 -9.85 -11.20
N PHE A 42 6.77 -10.22 -11.58
CA PHE A 42 5.96 -9.40 -12.47
C PHE A 42 4.94 -8.60 -11.64
N ILE A 43 5.19 -7.30 -11.49
CA ILE A 43 4.35 -6.40 -10.68
C ILE A 43 3.06 -6.01 -11.42
N GLY A 44 3.07 -6.10 -12.75
CA GLY A 44 1.97 -5.65 -13.58
C GLY A 44 1.84 -4.12 -13.65
N THR A 45 0.69 -3.67 -14.16
CA THR A 45 0.34 -2.27 -14.32
C THR A 45 -0.66 -1.79 -13.26
N GLU A 46 -1.12 -2.62 -12.33
CA GLU A 46 -2.13 -2.19 -11.35
C GLU A 46 -1.54 -1.64 -10.06
N PHE A 47 -0.43 -2.21 -9.58
CA PHE A 47 0.27 -1.62 -8.44
C PHE A 47 0.86 -0.26 -8.86
N GLY A 48 0.57 0.75 -8.05
CA GLY A 48 0.90 2.13 -8.36
C GLY A 48 2.32 2.49 -7.95
N TYR A 49 2.50 2.70 -6.64
CA TYR A 49 3.77 3.05 -6.00
C TYR A 49 3.63 3.01 -4.48
N PHE A 50 4.77 3.01 -3.80
CA PHE A 50 4.90 3.46 -2.42
C PHE A 50 5.26 4.94 -2.38
N GLY A 51 4.56 5.75 -1.58
CA GLY A 51 4.84 7.17 -1.40
C GLY A 51 5.74 7.39 -0.19
N ILE A 52 6.80 8.17 -0.38
CA ILE A 52 7.74 8.57 0.66
C ILE A 52 7.72 10.09 0.80
N SER A 53 7.18 10.59 1.90
CA SER A 53 7.23 12.01 2.25
C SER A 53 8.64 12.40 2.73
N THR A 54 9.17 13.51 2.21
CA THR A 54 10.53 13.98 2.51
C THR A 54 10.61 15.50 2.53
N GLN A 55 11.58 16.03 3.29
CA GLN A 55 11.89 17.46 3.37
C GLN A 55 12.77 17.95 2.22
N ASP A 56 13.34 17.05 1.41
CA ASP A 56 14.06 17.41 0.20
C ASP A 56 13.93 16.29 -0.83
N VAL A 57 13.02 16.49 -1.80
CA VAL A 57 12.81 15.53 -2.89
C VAL A 57 14.02 15.43 -3.80
N TYR A 58 14.73 16.54 -4.05
CA TYR A 58 15.90 16.53 -4.93
C TYR A 58 17.00 15.67 -4.34
N GLU A 59 17.34 15.90 -3.07
CA GLU A 59 18.34 15.08 -2.39
C GLU A 59 17.89 13.62 -2.26
N SER A 60 16.61 13.37 -1.99
CA SER A 60 16.08 12.01 -1.84
C SER A 60 16.15 11.20 -3.16
N VAL A 61 15.84 11.83 -4.29
CA VAL A 61 15.98 11.22 -5.63
C VAL A 61 17.45 11.00 -5.97
N GLU A 62 18.34 11.97 -5.70
CA GLU A 62 19.79 11.79 -5.91
C GLU A 62 20.36 10.64 -5.07
N GLN A 63 19.96 10.54 -3.81
CA GLN A 63 20.36 9.42 -2.94
C GLN A 63 19.84 8.09 -3.47
N ALA A 64 18.59 8.01 -3.93
CA ALA A 64 18.06 6.80 -4.54
C ALA A 64 18.84 6.42 -5.82
N ARG A 65 19.14 7.39 -6.69
CA ARG A 65 19.95 7.20 -7.90
C ARG A 65 21.34 6.66 -7.58
N ARG A 66 22.03 7.25 -6.59
CA ARG A 66 23.37 6.79 -6.15
C ARG A 66 23.35 5.36 -5.60
N ASN A 67 22.21 4.91 -5.06
CA ASN A 67 22.00 3.56 -4.56
C ASN A 67 21.46 2.58 -5.61
N GLY A 68 21.43 2.97 -6.90
CA GLY A 68 21.10 2.09 -8.01
C GLY A 68 19.63 2.11 -8.47
N ALA A 69 18.77 2.94 -7.87
CA ALA A 69 17.40 3.10 -8.35
C ALA A 69 17.38 3.86 -9.69
N VAL A 70 16.46 3.46 -10.58
CA VAL A 70 16.24 4.15 -11.85
C VAL A 70 15.32 5.34 -11.63
N VAL A 71 15.76 6.55 -11.98
CA VAL A 71 14.90 7.73 -11.90
C VAL A 71 13.99 7.77 -13.12
N ILE A 72 12.69 7.62 -12.88
CA ILE A 72 11.64 7.55 -13.93
C ILE A 72 10.82 8.85 -14.01
N GLN A 73 10.93 9.71 -13.00
CA GLN A 73 10.44 11.09 -13.01
C GLN A 73 11.39 11.95 -12.19
N GLU A 74 12.08 12.89 -12.84
CA GLU A 74 12.91 13.85 -12.13
C GLU A 74 12.07 14.74 -11.18
N PRO A 75 12.65 15.24 -10.09
CA PRO A 75 11.96 16.15 -9.18
C PRO A 75 11.40 17.38 -9.92
N GLU A 76 10.09 17.53 -9.88
CA GLU A 76 9.41 18.67 -10.49
C GLU A 76 8.30 19.20 -9.59
N LYS A 77 8.01 20.50 -9.71
CA LYS A 77 6.92 21.15 -9.01
C LYS A 77 5.66 21.10 -9.87
N VAL A 78 4.65 20.37 -9.42
CA VAL A 78 3.32 20.36 -10.01
C VAL A 78 2.35 21.01 -9.02
N ASN A 79 1.73 22.12 -9.43
CA ASN A 79 0.94 22.99 -8.57
C ASN A 79 1.75 23.47 -7.33
N GLN A 80 1.38 23.01 -6.14
CA GLN A 80 2.05 23.39 -4.88
C GLN A 80 3.00 22.31 -4.35
N THR A 81 3.07 21.15 -5.00
CA THR A 81 3.81 19.98 -4.51
C THR A 81 5.00 19.69 -5.41
N ILE A 82 6.18 19.49 -4.80
CA ILE A 82 7.35 18.96 -5.50
C ILE A 82 7.31 17.44 -5.34
N SER A 83 7.49 16.69 -6.42
CA SER A 83 7.62 15.24 -6.35
C SER A 83 8.57 14.71 -7.40
N GLY A 84 9.19 13.56 -7.12
CA GLY A 84 9.99 12.79 -8.05
C GLY A 84 9.68 11.31 -7.86
N MET A 85 10.07 10.48 -8.82
CA MET A 85 9.72 9.06 -8.81
C MET A 85 10.89 8.22 -9.29
N VAL A 86 11.16 7.15 -8.56
CA VAL A 86 12.19 6.17 -8.86
C VAL A 86 11.58 4.78 -8.94
N GLU A 87 12.29 3.89 -9.60
CA GLU A 87 11.96 2.47 -9.72
C GLU A 87 13.12 1.65 -9.16
N ASP A 88 12.80 0.63 -8.35
CA ASP A 88 13.79 -0.31 -7.84
C ASP A 88 14.17 -1.38 -8.88
N GLU A 89 15.09 -2.27 -8.54
CA GLU A 89 15.57 -3.33 -9.43
C GLU A 89 14.49 -4.35 -9.84
N ASN A 90 13.39 -4.45 -9.08
CA ASN A 90 12.28 -5.37 -9.32
C ASN A 90 11.11 -4.70 -10.06
N GLY A 91 11.18 -3.38 -10.30
CA GLY A 91 10.13 -2.60 -10.95
C GLY A 91 9.16 -1.90 -9.99
N TYR A 92 9.38 -1.96 -8.66
CA TYR A 92 8.54 -1.24 -7.71
C TYR A 92 8.84 0.25 -7.76
N LYS A 93 7.76 1.01 -7.85
CA LYS A 93 7.83 2.47 -7.94
C LYS A 93 7.77 3.09 -6.56
N PHE A 94 8.64 4.07 -6.34
CA PHE A 94 8.68 4.88 -5.14
C PHE A 94 8.55 6.35 -5.52
N LYS A 95 7.49 6.99 -5.03
CA LYS A 95 7.24 8.42 -5.25
C LYS A 95 7.72 9.22 -4.05
N PHE A 96 8.72 10.06 -4.24
CA PHE A 96 9.12 11.05 -3.24
C PHE A 96 8.19 12.27 -3.31
N ILE A 97 7.67 12.69 -2.16
CA ILE A 97 6.69 13.78 -2.05
C ILE A 97 7.22 14.81 -1.06
N GLN A 98 7.37 16.04 -1.52
CA GLN A 98 7.87 17.13 -0.70
C GLN A 98 6.83 17.51 0.36
N CYS A 99 7.22 17.49 1.62
CA CYS A 99 6.45 18.04 2.73
C CYS A 99 7.27 19.12 3.45
N ILE A 100 6.58 20.15 3.95
CA ILE A 100 7.22 21.28 4.63
C ILE A 100 7.59 20.88 6.07
N SER A 101 6.69 20.17 6.75
CA SER A 101 6.94 19.60 8.08
C SER A 101 7.49 18.18 7.96
N ALA A 102 8.28 17.75 8.95
CA ALA A 102 8.66 16.36 9.08
C ALA A 102 7.39 15.48 9.18
N PRO A 103 7.25 14.43 8.35
CA PRO A 103 6.08 13.56 8.40
C PRO A 103 6.11 12.71 9.67
N ILE A 104 4.93 12.34 10.20
CA ILE A 104 4.84 11.40 11.33
C ILE A 104 5.47 10.05 10.94
N ASP A 105 5.14 9.57 9.74
CA ASP A 105 5.81 8.47 9.09
C ASP A 105 6.18 8.88 7.65
N PRO A 106 7.47 8.83 7.28
CA PRO A 106 7.88 9.07 5.90
C PRO A 106 7.24 8.12 4.89
N LEU A 107 6.94 6.86 5.23
CA LEU A 107 6.25 5.95 4.31
C LEU A 107 4.75 6.24 4.32
N SER A 108 4.33 7.21 3.51
CA SER A 108 3.07 7.92 3.67
C SER A 108 1.96 7.50 2.70
N GLN A 109 2.27 6.77 1.61
CA GLN A 109 1.24 6.34 0.67
C GLN A 109 1.46 4.91 0.18
N ILE A 110 0.36 4.21 -0.10
CA ILE A 110 0.33 3.07 -1.01
C ILE A 110 -0.68 3.43 -2.09
N MET A 111 -0.29 3.35 -3.36
CA MET A 111 -1.19 3.63 -4.47
C MET A 111 -1.59 2.35 -5.19
N LEU A 112 -2.90 2.09 -5.26
CA LEU A 112 -3.49 0.96 -5.97
C LEU A 112 -4.42 1.48 -7.07
N ARG A 113 -4.38 0.85 -8.24
CA ARG A 113 -5.36 1.15 -9.30
C ARG A 113 -6.65 0.38 -9.07
N VAL A 114 -7.77 1.03 -9.36
CA VAL A 114 -9.12 0.47 -9.17
C VAL A 114 -10.02 0.78 -10.36
N GLN A 115 -10.99 -0.09 -10.62
CA GLN A 115 -11.86 0.03 -11.79
C GLN A 115 -12.82 1.20 -11.65
N ASP A 116 -13.44 1.31 -10.48
CA ASP A 116 -14.41 2.34 -10.17
C ASP A 116 -14.11 2.92 -8.80
N LEU A 117 -13.60 4.16 -8.81
CA LEU A 117 -13.25 4.88 -7.60
C LEU A 117 -14.41 5.00 -6.59
N ASN A 118 -15.66 5.10 -7.03
CA ASN A 118 -16.80 5.20 -6.11
C ASN A 118 -17.09 3.87 -5.43
N ILE A 119 -17.01 2.75 -6.17
CA ILE A 119 -17.18 1.41 -5.59
C ILE A 119 -16.08 1.15 -4.57
N SER A 120 -14.82 1.39 -4.94
CA SER A 120 -13.69 1.11 -4.05
C SER A 120 -13.71 2.04 -2.83
N THR A 121 -13.92 3.35 -2.98
CA THR A 121 -13.99 4.25 -1.81
C THR A 121 -15.14 3.91 -0.86
N ASN A 122 -16.30 3.49 -1.38
CA ASN A 122 -17.40 2.98 -0.55
C ASN A 122 -17.02 1.66 0.14
N PHE A 123 -16.32 0.76 -0.55
CA PHE A 123 -15.84 -0.49 0.02
C PHE A 123 -14.90 -0.22 1.20
N TYR A 124 -13.83 0.54 1.00
CA TYR A 124 -12.86 0.87 2.06
C TYR A 124 -13.50 1.68 3.21
N SER A 125 -14.49 2.53 2.92
CA SER A 125 -15.21 3.24 3.97
C SER A 125 -16.07 2.30 4.83
N LYS A 126 -16.84 1.42 4.20
CA LYS A 126 -17.81 0.57 4.91
C LYS A 126 -17.18 -0.69 5.53
N ALA A 127 -16.27 -1.34 4.81
CA ALA A 127 -15.66 -2.61 5.25
C ALA A 127 -14.57 -2.38 6.28
N LEU A 128 -13.78 -1.32 6.07
CA LEU A 128 -12.58 -1.05 6.87
C LEU A 128 -12.69 0.20 7.74
N GLY A 129 -13.73 1.01 7.60
CA GLY A 129 -13.90 2.24 8.40
C GLY A 129 -12.95 3.38 8.01
N MET A 130 -12.31 3.31 6.83
CA MET A 130 -11.42 4.38 6.36
C MET A 130 -12.21 5.64 6.02
N LYS A 131 -11.62 6.81 6.25
CA LYS A 131 -12.18 8.11 5.84
C LYS A 131 -11.59 8.50 4.50
N LEU A 132 -12.43 8.99 3.58
CA LEU A 132 -11.98 9.68 2.38
C LEU A 132 -11.55 11.11 2.76
N PHE A 133 -10.27 11.43 2.61
CA PHE A 133 -9.72 12.75 2.91
C PHE A 133 -9.87 13.70 1.73
N GLU A 134 -9.49 13.24 0.54
CA GLU A 134 -9.50 14.03 -0.67
C GLU A 134 -9.85 13.14 -1.86
N SER A 135 -10.54 13.71 -2.85
CA SER A 135 -10.71 13.10 -4.16
C SER A 135 -10.62 14.14 -5.26
N GLN A 136 -10.16 13.70 -6.43
CA GLN A 136 -10.04 14.55 -7.60
C GLN A 136 -10.49 13.80 -8.86
N ASN A 137 -11.12 14.54 -9.76
CA ASN A 137 -11.47 14.07 -11.08
C ASN A 137 -10.90 15.02 -12.13
N ASN A 138 -10.00 14.50 -12.97
CA ASN A 138 -9.49 15.20 -14.14
C ASN A 138 -9.95 14.48 -15.41
N SER A 139 -11.08 14.93 -15.95
CA SER A 139 -11.68 14.36 -17.15
C SER A 139 -10.78 14.46 -18.39
N GLN A 140 -9.95 15.50 -18.50
CA GLN A 140 -9.03 15.68 -19.64
C GLN A 140 -7.91 14.63 -19.62
N ALA A 141 -7.36 14.35 -18.45
CA ALA A 141 -6.34 13.33 -18.25
C ALA A 141 -6.91 11.90 -18.12
N GLN A 142 -8.25 11.75 -18.18
CA GLN A 142 -8.97 10.49 -17.94
C GLN A 142 -8.56 9.81 -16.62
N LEU A 143 -8.35 10.63 -15.58
CA LEU A 143 -7.77 10.25 -14.30
C LEU A 143 -8.71 10.65 -13.17
N ARG A 144 -9.02 9.70 -12.29
CA ARG A 144 -9.70 9.96 -11.01
C ARG A 144 -8.90 9.34 -9.88
N TRP A 145 -8.80 10.02 -8.74
CA TRP A 145 -8.14 9.44 -7.57
C TRP A 145 -8.79 9.89 -6.27
N GLY A 146 -8.59 9.10 -5.22
CA GLY A 146 -9.00 9.40 -3.85
C GLY A 146 -7.97 8.93 -2.83
N MET A 147 -7.82 9.64 -1.71
CA MET A 147 -6.94 9.26 -0.62
C MET A 147 -7.74 8.91 0.62
N MET A 148 -7.48 7.72 1.16
CA MET A 148 -8.21 7.18 2.31
C MET A 148 -7.29 6.76 3.43
N GLY A 149 -7.74 6.85 4.68
CA GLY A 149 -6.97 6.36 5.83
C GLY A 149 -7.69 6.55 7.17
N TYR A 150 -6.94 6.35 8.25
CA TYR A 150 -7.48 6.34 9.62
C TYR A 150 -7.15 7.59 10.45
N GLY A 151 -6.23 8.43 9.96
CA GLY A 151 -5.86 9.70 10.58
C GLY A 151 -6.99 10.74 10.60
N ARG A 152 -6.72 11.89 11.23
CA ARG A 152 -7.64 13.05 11.15
C ARG A 152 -7.59 13.73 9.77
N ASN A 153 -6.44 13.62 9.10
CA ASN A 153 -6.17 14.07 7.74
C ASN A 153 -5.04 13.20 7.14
N GLU A 154 -4.73 13.43 5.86
CA GLU A 154 -3.75 12.70 5.08
C GLU A 154 -2.29 12.89 5.54
N SER A 155 -1.99 13.92 6.33
CA SER A 155 -0.63 14.16 6.85
C SER A 155 -0.32 13.40 8.14
N GLU A 156 -1.33 12.81 8.78
CA GLU A 156 -1.20 12.14 10.08
C GLU A 156 -1.24 10.60 10.00
N THR A 157 -1.25 10.02 8.79
CA THR A 157 -1.38 8.58 8.59
C THR A 157 -0.78 8.17 7.24
N THR A 158 -0.42 6.90 7.10
CA THR A 158 -0.19 6.32 5.77
C THR A 158 -1.54 6.18 5.06
N VAL A 159 -1.68 6.81 3.90
CA VAL A 159 -2.92 6.77 3.12
C VAL A 159 -2.90 5.65 2.08
N LEU A 160 -4.05 5.02 1.92
CA LEU A 160 -4.36 4.24 0.73
C LEU A 160 -4.87 5.20 -0.35
N LYS A 161 -4.08 5.39 -1.40
CA LYS A 161 -4.45 6.15 -2.58
C LYS A 161 -5.03 5.21 -3.63
N LEU A 162 -6.24 5.49 -4.07
CA LEU A 162 -6.93 4.75 -5.12
C LEU A 162 -6.93 5.58 -6.40
N GLU A 163 -6.63 4.96 -7.53
CA GLU A 163 -6.54 5.64 -8.82
C GLU A 163 -7.27 4.87 -9.93
N THR A 164 -8.14 5.55 -10.68
CA THR A 164 -8.75 5.03 -11.90
C THR A 164 -8.17 5.76 -13.10
N ARG A 165 -7.70 5.00 -14.10
CA ARG A 165 -7.30 5.50 -15.42
C ARG A 165 -8.07 4.77 -16.51
N ASN A 166 -8.82 5.50 -17.33
CA ASN A 166 -9.65 4.88 -18.37
C ASN A 166 -8.86 4.58 -19.66
N ASN A 167 -7.63 5.09 -19.79
CA ASN A 167 -6.79 4.98 -20.98
C ASN A 167 -5.65 3.96 -20.85
N ILE A 168 -5.55 3.24 -19.73
CA ILE A 168 -4.46 2.29 -19.47
C ILE A 168 -5.06 0.91 -19.24
N SER A 169 -4.53 -0.08 -19.98
CA SER A 169 -4.88 -1.48 -19.75
C SER A 169 -4.37 -1.94 -18.38
N ARG A 170 -5.18 -2.74 -17.71
CA ARG A 170 -4.94 -3.24 -16.37
C ARG A 170 -4.44 -4.68 -16.43
N ASP A 171 -3.33 -4.93 -15.75
CA ASP A 171 -2.70 -6.23 -15.56
C ASP A 171 -2.17 -6.27 -14.13
N ASP A 172 -2.70 -7.16 -13.29
CA ASP A 172 -2.35 -7.22 -11.87
C ASP A 172 -0.96 -7.83 -11.63
N GLY A 173 -0.35 -8.40 -12.67
CA GLY A 173 0.94 -9.09 -12.64
C GLY A 173 0.97 -10.38 -11.80
N GLY A 174 0.01 -10.57 -10.90
CA GLY A 174 -0.17 -11.72 -10.03
C GLY A 174 0.89 -11.92 -8.93
N ASP A 175 2.12 -11.43 -9.13
CA ASP A 175 3.29 -11.86 -8.36
C ASP A 175 3.99 -10.75 -7.56
N GLY A 176 3.68 -9.48 -7.83
CA GLY A 176 4.28 -8.33 -7.15
C GLY A 176 3.66 -8.05 -5.78
N TYR A 177 2.46 -7.48 -5.78
CA TYR A 177 1.75 -7.19 -4.54
C TYR A 177 1.23 -8.47 -3.87
N SER A 178 1.49 -8.61 -2.57
CA SER A 178 0.94 -9.74 -1.80
C SER A 178 -0.32 -9.35 -1.02
N MET A 179 -0.19 -8.46 -0.04
CA MET A 179 -1.27 -8.12 0.88
C MET A 179 -0.96 -6.85 1.67
N LEU A 180 -2.02 -6.13 2.06
CA LEU A 180 -1.99 -5.05 3.02
C LEU A 180 -2.45 -5.58 4.37
N TYR A 181 -1.63 -5.40 5.41
CA TYR A 181 -1.98 -5.78 6.79
C TYR A 181 -2.49 -4.56 7.55
N ILE A 182 -3.62 -4.70 8.23
CA ILE A 182 -4.28 -3.63 8.99
C ILE A 182 -4.67 -4.16 10.37
N SER A 183 -4.23 -3.47 11.41
CA SER A 183 -4.56 -3.89 12.76
C SER A 183 -6.00 -3.52 13.16
N THR A 184 -6.67 -4.40 13.89
CA THR A 184 -8.03 -4.20 14.42
C THR A 184 -8.14 -4.77 15.83
N ASP A 185 -8.96 -4.16 16.67
CA ASP A 185 -9.26 -4.69 18.01
C ASP A 185 -10.04 -6.02 17.95
N ASN A 186 -10.75 -6.30 16.84
CA ASN A 186 -11.61 -7.46 16.75
C ASN A 186 -11.81 -7.95 15.30
N VAL A 187 -10.98 -8.91 14.91
CA VAL A 187 -11.04 -9.55 13.59
C VAL A 187 -12.37 -10.22 13.26
N LYS A 188 -13.17 -10.64 14.26
CA LYS A 188 -14.50 -11.20 14.00
C LYS A 188 -15.48 -10.11 13.59
N LYS A 189 -15.46 -8.97 14.29
CA LYS A 189 -16.32 -7.83 13.94
C LYS A 189 -15.93 -7.25 12.59
N SER A 190 -14.65 -7.08 12.32
CA SER A 190 -14.21 -6.60 11.01
C SER A 190 -14.58 -7.56 9.88
N ASN A 191 -14.41 -8.88 10.08
CA ASN A 191 -14.82 -9.88 9.09
C ASN A 191 -16.32 -9.84 8.79
N GLU A 192 -17.18 -9.72 9.81
CA GLU A 192 -18.63 -9.61 9.60
C GLU A 192 -19.00 -8.31 8.86
N ALA A 193 -18.34 -7.18 9.16
CA ALA A 193 -18.51 -5.95 8.40
C ALA A 193 -18.09 -6.13 6.93
N ALA A 194 -16.91 -6.73 6.69
CA ALA A 194 -16.42 -7.03 5.35
C ALA A 194 -17.40 -7.94 4.58
N LYS A 195 -17.95 -8.99 5.20
CA LYS A 195 -18.95 -9.89 4.56
C LYS A 195 -20.20 -9.15 4.10
N LEU A 196 -20.70 -8.20 4.89
CA LEU A 196 -21.87 -7.41 4.51
C LEU A 196 -21.57 -6.53 3.30
N VAL A 197 -20.40 -5.89 3.30
CA VAL A 197 -19.98 -4.99 2.21
C VAL A 197 -19.64 -5.75 0.95
N ILE A 198 -18.98 -6.91 1.05
CA ILE A 198 -18.66 -7.79 -0.09
C ILE A 198 -19.93 -8.24 -0.82
N LYS A 199 -21.01 -8.54 -0.09
CA LYS A 199 -22.31 -8.87 -0.70
C LYS A 199 -22.91 -7.72 -1.51
N GLU A 200 -22.62 -6.47 -1.13
CA GLU A 200 -23.16 -5.27 -1.77
C GLU A 200 -22.28 -4.79 -2.93
N LEU A 201 -20.95 -4.75 -2.73
CA LEU A 201 -20.01 -4.04 -3.60
C LEU A 201 -19.02 -4.95 -4.33
N GLY A 202 -19.02 -6.25 -4.03
CA GLY A 202 -18.06 -7.22 -4.58
C GLY A 202 -16.81 -7.41 -3.70
N GLY A 203 -15.93 -8.30 -4.15
CA GLY A 203 -14.78 -8.80 -3.37
C GLY A 203 -14.99 -10.22 -2.88
N ASN A 204 -14.05 -10.74 -2.08
CA ASN A 204 -14.10 -12.14 -1.63
C ASN A 204 -13.53 -12.29 -0.21
N ILE A 205 -14.11 -13.18 0.59
CA ILE A 205 -13.45 -13.66 1.82
C ILE A 205 -12.33 -14.61 1.42
N ILE A 206 -11.11 -14.31 1.85
CA ILE A 206 -9.92 -15.16 1.63
C ILE A 206 -9.76 -16.13 2.81
N MET A 207 -10.02 -15.63 4.03
CA MET A 207 -9.79 -16.37 5.26
C MET A 207 -10.76 -15.89 6.34
N GLU A 208 -11.53 -16.82 6.90
CA GLU A 208 -12.37 -16.60 8.08
C GLU A 208 -11.50 -16.31 9.32
N PRO A 209 -12.04 -15.63 10.36
CA PRO A 209 -11.27 -15.28 11.56
C PRO A 209 -10.66 -16.52 12.23
N VAL A 210 -9.33 -16.56 12.27
CA VAL A 210 -8.55 -17.70 12.78
C VAL A 210 -7.43 -17.24 13.70
N LEU A 211 -7.13 -18.04 14.73
CA LEU A 211 -5.90 -17.91 15.51
C LEU A 211 -4.79 -18.68 14.79
N VAL A 212 -3.74 -17.98 14.33
CA VAL A 212 -2.56 -18.62 13.74
C VAL A 212 -1.61 -19.02 14.87
N PRO A 213 -1.48 -20.32 15.21
CA PRO A 213 -0.79 -20.74 16.44
C PRO A 213 0.71 -20.43 16.42
N THR A 214 1.34 -20.50 15.25
CA THR A 214 2.80 -20.31 15.07
C THR A 214 3.27 -18.91 15.44
N ILE A 215 2.41 -17.91 15.29
CA ILE A 215 2.71 -16.52 15.66
C ILE A 215 1.82 -16.00 16.79
N ASN A 216 0.84 -16.80 17.24
CA ASN A 216 -0.16 -16.43 18.25
C ASN A 216 -0.85 -15.08 17.92
N VAL A 217 -1.34 -14.96 16.69
CA VAL A 217 -2.04 -13.77 16.18
C VAL A 217 -3.39 -14.21 15.64
N LYS A 218 -4.46 -13.47 15.99
CA LYS A 218 -5.77 -13.65 15.37
C LYS A 218 -5.84 -12.80 14.12
N MET A 219 -6.30 -13.37 13.02
CA MET A 219 -6.40 -12.68 11.73
C MET A 219 -7.59 -13.13 10.90
N THR A 220 -8.01 -12.28 9.98
CA THR A 220 -8.97 -12.54 8.91
C THR A 220 -8.39 -11.99 7.61
N GLY A 221 -8.84 -12.47 6.46
CA GLY A 221 -8.38 -11.99 5.15
C GLY A 221 -9.51 -11.88 4.15
N PHE A 222 -9.45 -10.87 3.30
CA PHE A 222 -10.42 -10.65 2.22
C PHE A 222 -9.79 -9.83 1.08
N SER A 223 -10.46 -9.81 -0.06
CA SER A 223 -10.11 -8.94 -1.18
C SER A 223 -11.20 -7.91 -1.44
N ASP A 224 -10.80 -6.75 -1.92
CA ASP A 224 -11.72 -5.74 -2.44
C ASP A 224 -12.34 -6.18 -3.80
N PRO A 225 -13.23 -5.37 -4.39
CA PRO A 225 -13.85 -5.67 -5.70
C PRO A 225 -12.87 -5.77 -6.86
N ASP A 226 -11.68 -5.18 -6.73
CA ASP A 226 -10.58 -5.22 -7.70
C ASP A 226 -9.56 -6.33 -7.38
N SER A 227 -9.87 -7.22 -6.42
CA SER A 227 -9.02 -8.32 -5.96
C SER A 227 -7.77 -7.92 -5.18
N TRP A 228 -7.66 -6.65 -4.74
CA TRP A 228 -6.62 -6.23 -3.81
C TRP A 228 -6.81 -6.91 -2.47
N ARG A 229 -5.84 -7.75 -2.10
CA ARG A 229 -5.90 -8.56 -0.89
C ARG A 229 -5.50 -7.77 0.33
N MET A 230 -6.21 -7.99 1.43
CA MET A 230 -5.94 -7.38 2.72
C MET A 230 -6.12 -8.43 3.82
N SER A 231 -5.39 -8.24 4.91
CA SER A 231 -5.61 -8.98 6.14
C SER A 231 -5.79 -8.00 7.29
N GLU A 232 -6.73 -8.32 8.16
CA GLU A 232 -6.85 -7.66 9.45
C GLU A 232 -6.39 -8.59 10.56
N ASN A 233 -5.60 -8.06 11.50
CA ASN A 233 -5.05 -8.80 12.63
C ASN A 233 -5.22 -8.06 13.95
N VAL A 234 -5.28 -8.80 15.05
CA VAL A 234 -5.19 -8.19 16.38
C VAL A 234 -3.71 -8.04 16.73
N ASP A 235 -3.26 -6.80 16.92
CA ASP A 235 -1.91 -6.52 17.39
C ASP A 235 -1.69 -7.09 18.79
N LYS A 236 -0.43 -7.42 19.08
CA LYS A 236 0.00 -7.93 20.39
C LYS A 236 0.23 -6.82 21.40
#